data_AF-A0A4Q3CFT7-F1
#
_entry.id   AF-A0A4Q3CFT7-F1
#
_cell.length_a   1.000
_cell.length_b   1.000
_cell.length_c   1.000
_cell.angle_alpha   90.00
_cell.angle_beta   90.00
_cell.angle_gamma   90.00
#
_symmetry.space_group_name_H-M   'P 1'
#
loop_
_entity.id
_entity.type
_entity.pdbx_description
1 polymer ?
#
loop_
_entity_poly.entity_id
_entity_poly.type
_entity_poly.pdbx_seq_one_letter_code
_entity_poly.pdbx_strand_id
1 'polypeptide(L)'
;YGDRDRIDATDAGRRKMLADEVRRASNHMNGALIIPSFAVERTQELLADLMLLMEASEIPSCPVFIDSPLATRASEIFVAHKGELEHGDVLVRAMRSRDVHFTESVEQSKALDFVHGFHIVIAASGMCEAGRIRHRLKNWLWREEGTVLLVGFQAAGTLGRILADGASTVRIQGEEVAVRARIRALDAYSGHADGPELEHWLRERLPIAQGVFLVHGEDAALAAMKLRAGNVVAESRTYIPHIDSVFSLGADGPLDMSPSMPVPRIAPDLAGHRDWNNDYQVLLQDLNEQLRHAADDKSRGVIIRKIRRALAE
;
A
#
# COMPACT_ATOMS: atom_id res chain seq x y z
N TYR A 1 -4.83 6.73 8.62
CA TYR A 1 -6.02 7.30 7.97
C TYR A 1 -6.75 8.31 8.84
N GLY A 2 -6.56 8.36 10.18
CA GLY A 2 -7.14 9.45 10.98
C GLY A 2 -6.63 10.86 10.61
N ASP A 3 -5.50 10.91 9.91
CA ASP A 3 -4.88 12.06 9.25
C ASP A 3 -5.38 12.35 7.82
N ARG A 4 -6.29 11.53 7.28
CA ARG A 4 -6.72 11.63 5.89
C ARG A 4 -8.21 11.87 5.79
N ASP A 5 -8.58 12.75 4.87
CA ASP A 5 -9.95 12.97 4.45
C ASP A 5 -10.05 12.50 2.99
N ARG A 6 -10.81 11.43 2.75
CA ARG A 6 -11.01 10.92 1.39
C ARG A 6 -12.17 11.67 0.75
N ILE A 7 -11.84 12.46 -0.26
CA ILE A 7 -12.82 13.17 -1.06
C ILE A 7 -13.37 12.22 -2.13
N ASP A 8 -14.70 12.16 -2.26
CA ASP A 8 -15.40 11.37 -3.28
C ASP A 8 -15.05 9.87 -3.27
N ALA A 9 -15.03 9.28 -2.07
CA ALA A 9 -14.86 7.84 -1.87
C ALA A 9 -16.10 7.01 -2.25
N THR A 10 -17.03 7.58 -3.01
CA THR A 10 -18.21 6.86 -3.53
C THR A 10 -17.77 5.79 -4.52
N ASP A 11 -18.58 4.76 -4.71
CA ASP A 11 -18.35 3.75 -5.75
C ASP A 11 -18.14 4.35 -7.15
N ALA A 12 -18.88 5.42 -7.48
CA ALA A 12 -18.73 6.13 -8.75
C ALA A 12 -17.40 6.92 -8.81
N GLY A 13 -17.05 7.66 -7.75
CA GLY A 13 -15.79 8.39 -7.66
C GLY A 13 -14.57 7.46 -7.72
N ARG A 14 -14.62 6.36 -6.98
CA ARG A 14 -13.62 5.28 -6.97
C ARG A 14 -13.41 4.68 -8.36
N ARG A 15 -14.49 4.28 -9.06
CA ARG A 15 -14.41 3.77 -10.44
C ARG A 15 -13.87 4.79 -11.42
N LYS A 16 -14.27 6.07 -11.30
CA LYS A 16 -13.74 7.15 -12.15
C LYS A 16 -12.23 7.31 -11.99
N MET A 17 -11.74 7.33 -10.75
CA MET A 17 -10.30 7.43 -10.48
C MET A 17 -9.54 6.21 -11.04
N LEU A 18 -10.08 4.99 -10.87
CA LEU A 18 -9.50 3.78 -11.47
C LEU A 18 -9.46 3.89 -13.00
N ALA A 19 -10.56 4.29 -13.63
CA ALA A 19 -10.67 4.42 -15.07
C ALA A 19 -9.61 5.39 -15.63
N ASP A 20 -9.38 6.50 -14.95
CA ASP A 20 -8.38 7.48 -15.36
C ASP A 20 -6.95 6.92 -15.28
N GLU A 21 -6.62 6.14 -14.25
CA GLU A 21 -5.30 5.49 -14.17
C GLU A 21 -5.14 4.39 -15.23
N VAL A 22 -6.18 3.59 -15.49
CA VAL A 22 -6.15 2.56 -16.54
C VAL A 22 -5.98 3.19 -17.93
N ARG A 23 -6.75 4.24 -18.26
CA ARG A 23 -6.62 4.96 -19.53
C ARG A 23 -5.21 5.51 -19.71
N ARG A 24 -4.66 6.16 -18.68
CA ARG A 24 -3.28 6.69 -18.70
C ARG A 24 -2.25 5.59 -18.95
N ALA A 25 -2.40 4.43 -18.33
CA ALA A 25 -1.51 3.30 -18.52
C ALA A 25 -1.65 2.70 -19.94
N SER A 26 -2.88 2.62 -20.47
CA SER A 26 -3.19 2.04 -21.78
C SER A 26 -2.66 2.84 -22.98
N ASN A 27 -2.22 4.09 -22.77
CA ASN A 27 -1.57 4.89 -23.81
C ASN A 27 -0.28 4.24 -24.33
N HIS A 28 0.32 3.35 -23.54
CA HIS A 28 1.43 2.51 -23.97
C HIS A 28 0.89 1.19 -24.51
N MET A 29 0.87 1.02 -25.84
CA MET A 29 0.27 -0.14 -26.49
C MET A 29 0.85 -1.49 -26.05
N ASN A 30 2.11 -1.52 -25.60
CA ASN A 30 2.79 -2.71 -25.05
C ASN A 30 3.16 -2.53 -23.57
N GLY A 31 2.47 -1.62 -22.86
CA GLY A 31 2.66 -1.38 -21.44
C GLY A 31 1.89 -2.37 -20.56
N ALA A 32 2.15 -2.30 -19.26
CA ALA A 32 1.38 -3.05 -18.27
C ALA A 32 1.01 -2.18 -17.08
N LEU A 33 -0.22 -2.37 -16.60
CA LEU A 33 -0.66 -1.85 -15.31
C LEU A 33 -0.51 -2.93 -14.26
N ILE A 34 0.50 -2.78 -13.40
CA ILE A 34 0.78 -3.69 -12.29
C ILE A 34 0.09 -3.16 -11.03
N ILE A 35 -0.78 -3.96 -10.44
CA ILE A 35 -1.57 -3.58 -9.26
C ILE A 35 -1.20 -4.53 -8.10
N PRO A 36 -0.28 -4.12 -7.20
CA PRO A 36 -0.10 -4.80 -5.92
C PRO A 36 -1.42 -4.79 -5.14
N SER A 37 -1.97 -5.96 -4.82
CA SER A 37 -3.21 -6.04 -4.03
C SER A 37 -3.18 -7.20 -3.04
N PHE A 38 -3.90 -7.06 -1.93
CA PHE A 38 -4.11 -8.17 -1.02
C PHE A 38 -5.02 -9.22 -1.67
N ALA A 39 -4.71 -10.49 -1.41
CA ALA A 39 -5.38 -11.61 -2.07
C ALA A 39 -6.87 -11.73 -1.73
N VAL A 40 -7.26 -11.23 -0.55
CA VAL A 40 -8.62 -11.29 -0.02
C VAL A 40 -9.22 -9.89 -0.06
N GLU A 41 -10.49 -9.82 -0.44
CA GLU A 41 -11.33 -8.62 -0.55
C GLU A 41 -10.92 -7.63 -1.66
N ARG A 42 -9.74 -7.01 -1.55
CA ARG A 42 -9.34 -5.88 -2.41
C ARG A 42 -9.16 -6.29 -3.88
N THR A 43 -8.63 -7.49 -4.12
CA THR A 43 -8.51 -8.04 -5.48
C THR A 43 -9.88 -8.24 -6.12
N GLN A 44 -10.86 -8.73 -5.37
CA GLN A 44 -12.22 -9.02 -5.84
C GLN A 44 -12.97 -7.74 -6.19
N GLU A 45 -12.85 -6.72 -5.35
CA GLU A 45 -13.45 -5.40 -5.56
C GLU A 45 -12.87 -4.69 -6.80
N LEU A 46 -11.53 -4.68 -6.94
CA LEU A 46 -10.86 -4.14 -8.13
C LEU A 46 -11.28 -4.87 -9.40
N LEU A 47 -11.35 -6.19 -9.34
CA LEU A 47 -11.76 -7.02 -10.48
C LEU A 47 -13.20 -6.72 -10.90
N ALA A 48 -14.12 -6.56 -9.94
CA ALA A 48 -15.50 -6.19 -10.23
C ALA A 48 -15.60 -4.81 -10.90
N ASP A 49 -14.87 -3.81 -10.41
CA ASP A 49 -14.88 -2.47 -11.00
C ASP A 49 -14.24 -2.42 -12.38
N LEU A 50 -13.10 -3.10 -12.59
CA LEU A 50 -12.48 -3.21 -13.91
C LEU A 50 -13.47 -3.83 -14.92
N MET A 51 -14.20 -4.87 -14.51
CA MET A 51 -15.21 -5.49 -15.35
C MET A 51 -16.33 -4.51 -15.70
N LEU A 52 -16.88 -3.79 -14.73
CA LEU A 52 -17.93 -2.78 -14.98
C LEU A 52 -17.46 -1.67 -15.92
N LEU A 53 -16.23 -1.18 -15.73
CA LEU A 53 -15.64 -0.16 -16.58
C LEU A 53 -15.40 -0.65 -18.01
N MET A 54 -15.00 -1.92 -18.20
CA MET A 54 -14.86 -2.52 -19.52
C MET A 54 -16.23 -2.74 -20.19
N GLU A 55 -17.23 -3.25 -19.46
CA GLU A 55 -18.60 -3.44 -19.96
C GLU A 55 -19.21 -2.10 -20.42
N ALA A 56 -18.96 -1.03 -19.67
CA ALA A 56 -19.40 0.33 -20.01
C ALA A 56 -18.56 1.00 -21.10
N SER A 57 -17.51 0.33 -21.63
CA SER A 57 -16.54 0.91 -22.57
C SER A 57 -15.87 2.20 -22.06
N GLU A 58 -15.78 2.35 -20.74
CA GLU A 58 -15.10 3.47 -20.10
C GLU A 58 -13.58 3.27 -20.11
N ILE A 59 -13.11 2.03 -20.07
CA ILE A 59 -11.70 1.67 -20.26
C ILE A 59 -11.58 0.68 -21.43
N PRO A 60 -10.42 0.59 -22.11
CA PRO A 60 -10.25 -0.43 -23.14
C PRO A 60 -10.42 -1.83 -22.55
N SER A 61 -11.08 -2.72 -23.30
CA SER A 61 -11.03 -4.16 -23.01
C SER A 61 -9.59 -4.65 -23.22
N CYS A 62 -9.06 -5.32 -22.21
CA CYS A 62 -7.71 -5.86 -22.22
C CYS A 62 -7.60 -7.06 -21.27
N PRO A 63 -6.62 -7.95 -21.46
CA PRO A 63 -6.39 -9.05 -20.53
C PRO A 63 -6.10 -8.56 -19.10
N VAL A 64 -6.77 -9.15 -18.13
CA VAL A 64 -6.57 -8.94 -16.69
C VAL A 64 -6.10 -10.25 -16.07
N PHE A 65 -4.86 -10.26 -15.57
CA PHE A 65 -4.25 -11.42 -14.93
C PHE A 65 -4.30 -11.30 -13.42
N ILE A 66 -4.86 -12.31 -12.75
CA ILE A 66 -4.80 -12.48 -11.29
C ILE A 66 -3.63 -13.41 -10.97
N ASP A 67 -2.49 -12.82 -10.66
CA ASP A 67 -1.23 -13.53 -10.39
C ASP A 67 -1.03 -13.86 -8.91
N SER A 68 -1.96 -14.63 -8.35
CA SER A 68 -1.93 -15.08 -6.96
C SER A 68 -2.82 -16.30 -6.73
N PRO A 69 -2.27 -17.49 -6.43
CA PRO A 69 -3.07 -18.70 -6.16
C PRO A 69 -3.94 -18.56 -4.91
N LEU A 70 -3.54 -17.68 -3.98
CA LEU A 70 -4.37 -17.36 -2.82
C LEU A 70 -5.55 -16.48 -3.23
N ALA A 71 -5.34 -15.51 -4.13
CA ALA A 71 -6.41 -14.65 -4.60
C ALA A 71 -7.43 -15.44 -5.44
N THR A 72 -6.96 -16.37 -6.29
CA THR A 72 -7.84 -17.28 -7.03
C THR A 72 -8.77 -18.05 -6.08
N ARG A 73 -8.20 -18.74 -5.08
CA ARG A 73 -8.97 -19.51 -4.09
C ARG A 73 -9.88 -18.64 -3.23
N ALA A 74 -9.42 -17.45 -2.85
CA ALA A 74 -10.27 -16.50 -2.13
C ALA A 74 -11.47 -16.06 -2.99
N SER A 75 -11.25 -15.75 -4.27
CA SER A 75 -12.33 -15.36 -5.17
C SER A 75 -13.38 -16.46 -5.35
N GLU A 76 -12.99 -17.74 -5.36
CA GLU A 76 -13.95 -18.87 -5.39
C GLU A 76 -14.88 -18.87 -4.17
N ILE A 77 -14.35 -18.55 -2.99
CA ILE A 77 -15.14 -18.42 -1.76
C ILE A 77 -16.11 -17.23 -1.87
N PHE A 78 -15.64 -16.07 -2.35
CA PHE A 78 -16.51 -14.90 -2.56
C PHE A 78 -17.64 -15.20 -3.56
N VAL A 79 -17.36 -15.96 -4.63
CA VAL A 79 -18.38 -16.41 -5.59
C VAL A 79 -19.39 -17.35 -4.93
N ALA A 80 -18.95 -18.27 -4.06
CA ALA A 80 -19.83 -19.16 -3.32
C ALA A 80 -20.77 -18.39 -2.37
N HIS A 81 -20.30 -17.28 -1.81
CA HIS A 81 -21.05 -16.40 -0.90
C HIS A 81 -21.61 -15.15 -1.59
N LYS A 82 -21.77 -15.15 -2.91
CA LYS A 82 -22.17 -13.95 -3.68
C LYS A 82 -23.45 -13.25 -3.21
N GLY A 83 -24.37 -13.99 -2.58
CA GLY A 83 -25.64 -13.45 -2.08
C GLY A 83 -25.48 -12.55 -0.85
N GLU A 84 -24.33 -12.59 -0.18
CA GLU A 84 -23.98 -11.76 0.97
C GLU A 84 -23.21 -10.49 0.56
N LEU A 85 -22.86 -10.36 -0.73
CA LEU A 85 -22.03 -9.29 -1.27
C LEU A 85 -22.88 -8.33 -2.09
N GLU A 86 -22.70 -7.03 -1.86
CA GLU A 86 -23.39 -5.97 -2.62
C GLU A 86 -23.17 -6.11 -4.14
N HIS A 87 -21.95 -6.46 -4.55
CA HIS A 87 -21.56 -6.62 -5.96
C HIS A 87 -21.25 -8.08 -6.35
N GLY A 88 -21.84 -9.05 -5.65
CA GLY A 88 -21.52 -10.47 -5.85
C GLY A 88 -21.75 -10.99 -7.27
N ASP A 89 -22.83 -10.55 -7.93
CA ASP A 89 -23.13 -10.95 -9.31
C ASP A 89 -22.12 -10.41 -10.33
N VAL A 90 -21.57 -9.21 -10.09
CA VAL A 90 -20.52 -8.63 -10.93
C VAL A 90 -19.26 -9.47 -10.82
N LEU A 91 -18.87 -9.85 -9.60
CA LEU A 91 -17.71 -10.70 -9.38
C LEU A 91 -17.86 -12.06 -10.08
N VAL A 92 -19.04 -12.68 -10.04
CA VAL A 92 -19.30 -13.94 -10.77
C VAL A 92 -19.12 -13.76 -12.27
N ARG A 93 -19.59 -12.64 -12.84
CA ARG A 93 -19.39 -12.34 -14.26
C ARG A 93 -17.91 -12.12 -14.57
N ALA A 94 -17.19 -11.37 -13.76
CA ALA A 94 -15.77 -11.12 -13.93
C ALA A 94 -14.96 -12.43 -13.90
N MET A 95 -15.25 -13.33 -12.96
CA MET A 95 -14.63 -14.66 -12.87
C MET A 95 -14.89 -15.56 -14.09
N ARG A 96 -15.95 -15.28 -14.86
CA ARG A 96 -16.33 -16.01 -16.09
C ARG A 96 -15.94 -15.27 -17.37
N SER A 97 -15.39 -14.06 -17.25
CA SER A 97 -15.00 -13.25 -18.39
C SER A 97 -13.85 -13.90 -19.15
N ARG A 98 -13.85 -13.76 -20.48
CA ARG A 98 -12.76 -14.23 -21.33
C ARG A 98 -11.49 -13.40 -21.19
N ASP A 99 -11.64 -12.16 -20.71
CA ASP A 99 -10.54 -11.21 -20.50
C ASP A 99 -9.84 -11.43 -19.15
N VAL A 100 -10.40 -12.25 -18.26
CA VAL A 100 -9.85 -12.49 -16.92
C VAL A 100 -9.16 -13.85 -16.86
N HIS A 101 -7.90 -13.85 -16.45
CA HIS A 101 -7.04 -15.03 -16.43
C HIS A 101 -6.43 -15.23 -15.05
N PHE A 102 -6.47 -16.46 -14.54
CA PHE A 102 -5.89 -16.82 -13.24
C PHE A 102 -4.63 -17.65 -13.44
N THR A 103 -3.59 -17.39 -12.64
CA THR A 103 -2.37 -18.21 -12.64
C THR A 103 -2.25 -19.03 -11.35
N GLU A 104 -2.13 -20.33 -11.51
CA GLU A 104 -1.94 -21.31 -10.44
C GLU A 104 -0.45 -21.61 -10.23
N SER A 105 0.29 -21.89 -11.31
CA SER A 105 1.67 -22.37 -11.24
C SER A 105 2.72 -21.25 -11.38
N VAL A 106 3.97 -21.56 -11.03
CA VAL A 106 5.10 -20.65 -11.21
C VAL A 106 5.37 -20.42 -12.70
N GLU A 107 5.25 -21.46 -13.52
CA GLU A 107 5.43 -21.42 -14.96
C GLU A 107 4.39 -20.51 -15.62
N GLN A 108 3.13 -20.60 -15.20
CA GLN A 108 2.08 -19.70 -15.66
C GLN A 108 2.37 -18.24 -15.28
N SER A 109 2.81 -17.98 -14.04
CA SER A 109 3.21 -16.63 -13.62
C SER A 109 4.40 -16.10 -14.42
N LYS A 110 5.40 -16.94 -14.74
CA LYS A 110 6.54 -16.56 -15.60
C LYS A 110 6.12 -16.32 -17.05
N ALA A 111 5.14 -17.07 -17.57
CA ALA A 111 4.63 -16.88 -18.92
C ALA A 111 4.05 -15.47 -19.14
N LEU A 112 3.58 -14.82 -18.07
CA LEU A 112 3.11 -13.42 -18.13
C LEU A 112 4.19 -12.44 -18.58
N ASP A 113 5.49 -12.78 -18.46
CA ASP A 113 6.59 -11.93 -18.92
C ASP A 113 6.65 -11.76 -20.44
N PHE A 114 5.96 -12.63 -21.17
CA PHE A 114 5.93 -12.68 -22.64
C PHE A 114 4.58 -12.22 -23.23
N VAL A 115 3.68 -11.69 -22.40
CA VAL A 115 2.41 -11.13 -22.88
C VAL A 115 2.68 -9.84 -23.64
N HIS A 116 2.08 -9.73 -24.83
CA HIS A 116 2.13 -8.55 -25.68
C HIS A 116 0.80 -7.80 -25.65
N GLY A 117 0.84 -6.51 -25.98
CA GLY A 117 -0.30 -5.63 -25.83
C GLY A 117 -0.48 -5.11 -24.40
N PHE A 118 -1.31 -4.07 -24.26
CA PHE A 118 -1.66 -3.55 -22.95
C PHE A 118 -2.42 -4.60 -22.14
N HIS A 119 -2.00 -4.79 -20.90
CA HIS A 119 -2.63 -5.74 -19.98
C HIS A 119 -2.52 -5.26 -18.54
N ILE A 120 -3.39 -5.80 -17.69
CA ILE A 120 -3.42 -5.52 -16.26
C ILE A 120 -2.96 -6.78 -15.51
N VAL A 121 -2.10 -6.62 -14.51
CA VAL A 121 -1.69 -7.72 -13.63
C VAL A 121 -1.94 -7.33 -12.19
N ILE A 122 -2.88 -8.02 -11.53
CA ILE A 122 -3.14 -7.89 -10.10
C ILE A 122 -2.38 -9.01 -9.40
N ALA A 123 -1.44 -8.67 -8.51
CA ALA A 123 -0.60 -9.65 -7.83
C ALA A 123 -0.41 -9.34 -6.35
N ALA A 124 -0.30 -10.39 -5.54
CA ALA A 124 -0.03 -10.28 -4.12
C ALA A 124 1.49 -10.27 -3.82
N SER A 125 1.95 -9.62 -2.74
CA SER A 125 1.17 -8.91 -1.71
C SER A 125 0.95 -7.40 -1.97
N GLY A 126 -0.10 -6.83 -1.35
CA GLY A 126 -0.53 -5.44 -1.56
C GLY A 126 0.45 -4.34 -1.12
N MET A 127 1.46 -4.68 -0.32
CA MET A 127 2.53 -3.77 0.09
C MET A 127 3.90 -4.09 -0.56
N CYS A 128 3.90 -4.94 -1.58
CA CYS A 128 5.09 -5.31 -2.37
C CYS A 128 6.19 -6.09 -1.61
N GLU A 129 5.92 -6.57 -0.39
CA GLU A 129 6.91 -7.19 0.47
C GLU A 129 7.30 -8.61 0.07
N ALA A 130 6.35 -9.38 -0.48
CA ALA A 130 6.53 -10.79 -0.76
C ALA A 130 5.60 -11.27 -1.87
N GLY A 131 5.85 -12.49 -2.35
CA GLY A 131 5.03 -13.13 -3.35
C GLY A 131 5.36 -12.72 -4.78
N ARG A 132 4.43 -13.00 -5.69
CA ARG A 132 4.63 -12.86 -7.13
C ARG A 132 4.78 -11.41 -7.56
N ILE A 133 4.21 -10.48 -6.81
CA ILE A 133 4.35 -9.04 -7.10
C ILE A 133 5.82 -8.61 -7.19
N ARG A 134 6.73 -9.18 -6.38
CA ARG A 134 8.16 -8.82 -6.44
C ARG A 134 8.78 -9.18 -7.79
N HIS A 135 8.37 -10.30 -8.38
CA HIS A 135 8.81 -10.72 -9.70
C HIS A 135 8.23 -9.80 -10.79
N ARG A 136 6.94 -9.44 -10.68
CA ARG A 136 6.30 -8.49 -11.60
C ARG A 136 6.99 -7.11 -11.55
N LEU A 137 7.25 -6.59 -10.35
CA LEU A 137 7.96 -5.32 -10.14
C LEU A 137 9.37 -5.36 -10.71
N LYS A 138 10.13 -6.44 -10.48
CA LYS A 138 11.46 -6.61 -11.07
C LYS A 138 11.43 -6.55 -12.60
N ASN A 139 10.40 -7.11 -13.23
CA ASN A 139 10.28 -7.10 -14.69
C ASN A 139 9.82 -5.73 -15.26
N TRP A 140 9.00 -4.98 -14.51
CA TRP A 140 8.33 -3.78 -15.02
C TRP A 140 8.87 -2.45 -14.51
N LEU A 141 9.48 -2.38 -13.32
CA LEU A 141 9.90 -1.10 -12.72
C LEU A 141 10.89 -0.31 -13.57
N TRP A 142 11.76 -0.98 -14.31
CA TRP A 142 12.78 -0.33 -15.15
C TRP A 142 12.27 0.12 -16.52
N ARG A 143 11.00 -0.16 -16.85
CA ARG A 143 10.36 0.13 -18.14
C ARG A 143 9.44 1.35 -18.02
N GLU A 144 9.56 2.31 -18.94
CA GLU A 144 8.73 3.54 -18.94
C GLU A 144 7.27 3.29 -19.36
N GLU A 145 7.04 2.15 -20.01
CA GLU A 145 5.73 1.64 -20.40
C GLU A 145 4.96 1.02 -19.23
N GLY A 146 5.67 0.70 -18.13
CA GLY A 146 5.09 0.14 -16.92
C GLY A 146 4.40 1.23 -16.08
N THR A 147 3.26 0.88 -15.50
CA THR A 147 2.63 1.65 -14.42
C THR A 147 2.40 0.74 -13.23
N VAL A 148 2.83 1.14 -12.04
CA VAL A 148 2.51 0.47 -10.77
C VAL A 148 1.45 1.30 -10.05
N LEU A 149 0.27 0.72 -9.82
CA LEU A 149 -0.83 1.37 -9.13
C LEU A 149 -1.01 0.77 -7.73
N LEU A 150 -0.62 1.54 -6.71
CA LEU A 150 -0.76 1.20 -5.31
C LEU A 150 -2.18 1.55 -4.84
N VAL A 151 -2.99 0.53 -4.59
CA VAL A 151 -4.45 0.65 -4.35
C VAL A 151 -4.83 0.57 -2.85
N GLY A 152 -3.86 0.78 -1.97
CA GLY A 152 -4.10 0.71 -0.53
C GLY A 152 -2.93 1.25 0.27
N PHE A 153 -3.10 1.28 1.60
CA PHE A 153 -2.10 1.80 2.50
C PHE A 153 -0.76 1.07 2.35
N GLN A 154 0.33 1.82 2.37
CA GLN A 154 1.69 1.29 2.28
C GLN A 154 2.38 1.61 3.60
N ALA A 155 2.67 0.61 4.42
CA ALA A 155 3.28 0.87 5.73
C ALA A 155 4.74 1.31 5.59
N ALA A 156 5.21 2.15 6.52
CA ALA A 156 6.62 2.51 6.64
C ALA A 156 7.53 1.26 6.61
N GLY A 157 8.63 1.34 5.87
CA GLY A 157 9.60 0.25 5.70
C GLY A 157 9.26 -0.76 4.60
N THR A 158 8.06 -0.73 4.03
CA THR A 158 7.71 -1.62 2.89
C THR A 158 8.26 -1.11 1.56
N LEU A 159 8.52 -2.01 0.63
CA LEU A 159 8.90 -1.68 -0.75
C LEU A 159 7.81 -0.82 -1.42
N GLY A 160 6.54 -1.08 -1.15
CA GLY A 160 5.46 -0.28 -1.70
C GLY A 160 5.48 1.17 -1.18
N ARG A 161 5.84 1.40 0.09
CA ARG A 161 6.07 2.76 0.62
C ARG A 161 7.27 3.42 -0.03
N ILE A 162 8.39 2.70 -0.17
CA ILE A 162 9.61 3.22 -0.82
C ILE A 162 9.31 3.68 -2.26
N LEU A 163 8.51 2.91 -3.00
CA LEU A 163 8.06 3.29 -4.34
C LEU A 163 7.12 4.51 -4.30
N ALA A 164 6.17 4.54 -3.38
CA ALA A 164 5.23 5.66 -3.22
C ALA A 164 5.95 6.98 -2.88
N ASP A 165 7.03 6.91 -2.11
CA ASP A 165 7.87 8.05 -1.71
C ASP A 165 8.77 8.56 -2.86
N GLY A 166 8.75 7.89 -4.02
CA GLY A 166 9.42 8.36 -5.24
C GLY A 166 10.86 7.89 -5.41
N ALA A 167 11.25 6.76 -4.80
CA ALA A 167 12.59 6.22 -4.94
C ALA A 167 12.96 6.00 -6.42
N SER A 168 14.08 6.58 -6.87
CA SER A 168 14.60 6.44 -8.23
C SER A 168 15.19 5.05 -8.51
N THR A 169 15.51 4.31 -7.45
CA THR A 169 16.11 2.97 -7.48
C THR A 169 15.64 2.18 -6.27
N VAL A 170 15.46 0.86 -6.42
CA VAL A 170 15.11 -0.06 -5.33
C VAL A 170 15.88 -1.36 -5.43
N ARG A 171 16.03 -2.10 -4.32
CA ARG A 171 16.64 -3.43 -4.33
C ARG A 171 15.60 -4.52 -4.18
N ILE A 172 15.51 -5.41 -5.18
CA ILE A 172 14.57 -6.53 -5.19
C ILE A 172 15.34 -7.83 -5.38
N GLN A 173 15.25 -8.75 -4.41
CA GLN A 173 15.93 -10.06 -4.45
C GLN A 173 17.45 -9.96 -4.66
N GLY A 174 18.08 -8.94 -4.06
CA GLY A 174 19.52 -8.70 -4.16
C GLY A 174 19.96 -7.92 -5.40
N GLU A 175 19.07 -7.66 -6.35
CA GLU A 175 19.36 -6.89 -7.56
C GLU A 175 18.86 -5.45 -7.43
N GLU A 176 19.66 -4.52 -7.94
CA GLU A 176 19.29 -3.12 -8.01
C GLU A 176 18.45 -2.87 -9.28
N VAL A 177 17.28 -2.25 -9.12
CA VAL A 177 16.32 -1.99 -10.18
C VAL A 177 16.05 -0.48 -10.23
N ALA A 178 16.35 0.14 -11.37
CA ALA A 178 15.99 1.52 -11.62
C ALA A 178 14.45 1.64 -11.73
N VAL A 179 13.88 2.68 -11.13
CA VAL A 179 12.44 2.95 -11.18
C VAL A 179 12.18 3.99 -12.28
N ARG A 180 11.78 3.51 -13.46
CA ARG A 180 11.34 4.31 -14.61
C ARG A 180 9.84 4.19 -14.87
N ALA A 181 9.23 3.12 -14.38
CA ALA A 181 7.79 2.94 -14.40
C ALA A 181 7.10 4.05 -13.62
N ARG A 182 5.89 4.40 -14.05
CA ARG A 182 5.07 5.39 -13.35
C ARG A 182 4.53 4.76 -12.07
N ILE A 183 4.85 5.36 -10.92
CA ILE A 183 4.26 4.97 -9.63
C ILE A 183 3.05 5.86 -9.36
N ARG A 184 1.89 5.23 -9.16
CA ARG A 184 0.61 5.89 -8.89
C ARG A 184 0.01 5.31 -7.63
N ALA A 185 -0.80 6.09 -6.93
CA ALA A 185 -1.50 5.64 -5.74
C ALA A 185 -2.98 6.01 -5.83
N LEU A 186 -3.83 5.11 -5.34
CA LEU A 186 -5.27 5.30 -5.25
C LEU A 186 -5.78 4.76 -3.91
N ASP A 187 -6.00 5.66 -2.96
CA ASP A 187 -6.43 5.30 -1.60
C ASP A 187 -7.90 4.84 -1.51
N ALA A 188 -8.68 5.05 -2.57
CA ALA A 188 -10.12 4.77 -2.60
C ALA A 188 -10.48 3.29 -2.45
N TYR A 189 -9.55 2.38 -2.71
CA TYR A 189 -9.75 0.94 -2.54
C TYR A 189 -9.35 0.43 -1.16
N SER A 190 -8.96 1.30 -0.22
CA SER A 190 -8.62 0.87 1.14
C SER A 190 -9.88 0.57 1.95
N GLY A 191 -9.99 -0.64 2.51
CA GLY A 191 -11.08 -1.03 3.41
C GLY A 191 -11.06 -0.41 4.82
N HIS A 192 -10.26 0.63 5.04
CA HIS A 192 -10.14 1.30 6.34
C HIS A 192 -10.89 2.62 6.28
N ALA A 193 -11.66 2.93 7.32
CA ALA A 193 -12.32 4.21 7.48
C ALA A 193 -11.31 5.38 7.49
N ASP A 194 -11.68 6.49 6.86
CA ASP A 194 -10.92 7.73 6.91
C ASP A 194 -11.19 8.55 8.19
N GLY A 195 -10.56 9.72 8.33
CA GLY A 195 -10.72 10.57 9.52
C GLY A 195 -12.18 10.93 9.82
N PRO A 196 -12.91 11.53 8.86
CA PRO A 196 -14.34 11.84 9.01
C PRO A 196 -15.21 10.61 9.34
N GLU A 197 -14.99 9.47 8.69
CA GLU A 197 -15.72 8.23 8.97
C GLU A 197 -15.45 7.70 10.39
N LEU A 198 -14.20 7.73 10.85
CA LEU A 198 -13.83 7.34 12.21
C LEU A 198 -14.42 8.28 13.28
N GLU A 199 -14.45 9.59 13.02
CA GLU A 199 -15.09 10.56 13.90
C GLU A 199 -16.61 10.35 13.98
N HIS A 200 -17.25 10.12 12.82
CA HIS A 200 -18.66 9.79 12.77
C HIS A 200 -18.95 8.50 13.54
N TRP A 201 -18.14 7.46 13.31
CA TRP A 201 -18.23 6.20 14.05
C TRP A 201 -18.14 6.43 15.56
N LEU A 202 -17.18 7.22 16.04
CA LEU A 202 -17.07 7.55 17.48
C LEU A 202 -18.32 8.26 18.01
N ARG A 203 -18.88 9.22 17.24
CA ARG A 203 -20.05 10.01 17.64
C ARG A 203 -21.29 9.16 17.86
N GLU A 204 -21.50 8.13 17.04
CA GLU A 204 -22.61 7.19 17.18
C GLU A 204 -22.52 6.30 18.45
N ARG A 205 -21.36 6.22 19.11
CA ARG A 205 -21.16 5.42 20.34
C ARG A 205 -21.32 6.25 21.62
N LEU A 206 -21.71 7.52 21.52
CA LEU A 206 -21.95 8.34 22.70
C LEU A 206 -23.14 7.81 23.54
N PRO A 207 -23.08 7.94 24.88
CA PRO A 207 -22.03 8.59 25.65
C PRO A 207 -20.81 7.68 25.91
N ILE A 208 -19.60 8.23 25.74
CA ILE A 208 -18.34 7.56 26.10
C ILE A 208 -17.94 8.00 27.52
N ALA A 209 -18.19 7.14 28.50
CA ALA A 209 -18.03 7.49 29.91
C ALA A 209 -16.57 7.48 30.38
N GLN A 210 -15.77 6.52 29.93
CA GLN A 210 -14.46 6.22 30.53
C GLN A 210 -13.28 6.69 29.67
N GLY A 211 -13.18 6.22 28.42
CA GLY A 211 -12.11 6.64 27.53
C GLY A 211 -12.09 5.90 26.20
N VAL A 212 -11.24 6.39 25.30
CA VAL A 212 -11.00 5.84 23.96
C VAL A 212 -9.50 5.60 23.81
N PHE A 213 -9.13 4.40 23.33
CA PHE A 213 -7.77 4.10 22.94
C PHE A 213 -7.64 4.15 21.42
N LEU A 214 -6.69 4.96 20.93
CA LEU A 214 -6.35 5.05 19.53
C LEU A 214 -5.12 4.19 19.26
N VAL A 215 -5.28 3.17 18.41
CA VAL A 215 -4.25 2.19 18.09
C VAL A 215 -4.15 1.99 16.58
N HIS A 216 -3.20 1.19 16.12
CA HIS A 216 -3.08 0.75 14.72
C HIS A 216 -3.03 1.92 13.71
N GLY A 217 -2.13 2.87 13.96
CA GLY A 217 -1.81 3.96 13.04
C GLY A 217 -0.36 4.40 13.21
N GLU A 218 0.20 5.07 12.21
CA GLU A 218 1.47 5.79 12.35
C GLU A 218 1.27 7.00 13.28
N ASP A 219 2.33 7.47 13.94
CA ASP A 219 2.24 8.53 14.96
C ASP A 219 1.51 9.78 14.48
N ALA A 220 1.80 10.25 13.27
CA ALA A 220 1.12 11.41 12.69
C ALA A 220 -0.39 11.16 12.51
N ALA A 221 -0.76 9.94 12.10
CA ALA A 221 -2.16 9.54 11.93
C ALA A 221 -2.89 9.43 13.27
N LEU A 222 -2.23 8.90 14.30
CA LEU A 222 -2.79 8.79 15.66
C LEU A 222 -2.92 10.17 16.31
N ALA A 223 -1.93 11.05 16.16
CA ALA A 223 -1.98 12.41 16.65
C ALA A 223 -3.11 13.22 15.98
N ALA A 224 -3.24 13.14 14.66
CA ALA A 224 -4.34 13.78 13.93
C ALA A 224 -5.71 13.20 14.36
N MET A 225 -5.80 11.88 14.54
CA MET A 225 -7.03 11.25 15.03
C MET A 225 -7.38 11.68 16.46
N LYS A 226 -6.39 11.87 17.34
CA LYS A 226 -6.61 12.36 18.71
C LYS A 226 -7.20 13.76 18.72
N LEU A 227 -6.64 14.66 17.90
CA LEU A 227 -7.18 16.01 17.73
C LEU A 227 -8.63 15.95 17.23
N ARG A 228 -8.90 15.10 16.23
CA ARG A 228 -10.24 14.90 15.67
C ARG A 228 -11.23 14.32 16.69
N ALA A 229 -10.80 13.31 17.45
CA ALA A 229 -11.59 12.69 18.51
C ALA A 229 -11.95 13.71 19.61
N GLY A 230 -11.13 14.74 19.81
CA GLY A 230 -11.41 15.89 20.69
C GLY A 230 -12.75 16.59 20.42
N ASN A 231 -13.29 16.49 19.21
CA ASN A 231 -14.62 17.01 18.84
C ASN A 231 -15.79 16.18 19.40
N VAL A 232 -15.52 14.97 19.90
CA VAL A 232 -16.51 13.98 20.32
C VAL A 232 -16.29 13.56 21.78
N VAL A 233 -15.04 13.34 22.16
CA VAL A 233 -14.61 12.90 23.49
C VAL A 233 -13.54 13.85 23.99
N ALA A 234 -13.59 14.23 25.27
CA ALA A 234 -12.56 15.08 25.87
C ALA A 234 -11.16 14.49 25.65
N GLU A 235 -10.19 15.35 25.32
CA GLU A 235 -8.82 14.92 25.03
C GLU A 235 -8.20 14.14 26.20
N SER A 236 -8.53 14.52 27.44
CA SER A 236 -8.09 13.84 28.68
C SER A 236 -8.58 12.38 28.80
N ARG A 237 -9.55 11.98 27.97
CA ARG A 237 -10.11 10.62 27.91
C ARG A 237 -9.70 9.89 26.63
N THR A 238 -8.77 10.44 25.85
CA THR A 238 -8.27 9.83 24.62
C THR A 238 -6.79 9.48 24.77
N TYR A 239 -6.51 8.18 24.69
CA TYR A 239 -5.22 7.59 25.00
C TYR A 239 -4.60 7.03 23.71
N ILE A 240 -3.30 7.24 23.54
CA ILE A 240 -2.50 6.59 22.49
C ILE A 240 -1.49 5.71 23.22
N PRO A 241 -1.76 4.39 23.38
CA PRO A 241 -0.83 3.48 24.00
C PRO A 241 0.33 3.18 23.03
N HIS A 242 1.48 2.83 23.59
CA HIS A 242 2.60 2.27 22.83
C HIS A 242 2.65 0.75 22.99
N ILE A 243 3.55 0.09 22.26
CA ILE A 243 3.81 -1.34 22.46
C ILE A 243 4.25 -1.56 23.92
N ASP A 244 3.75 -2.64 24.53
CA ASP A 244 3.93 -2.99 25.94
C ASP A 244 3.29 -1.99 26.94
N SER A 245 2.45 -1.05 26.48
CA SER A 245 1.66 -0.24 27.40
C SER A 245 0.66 -1.07 28.20
N VAL A 246 0.51 -0.79 29.50
CA VAL A 246 -0.39 -1.51 30.41
C VAL A 246 -1.32 -0.53 31.08
N PHE A 247 -2.63 -0.79 30.98
CA PHE A 247 -3.65 0.05 31.60
C PHE A 247 -4.52 -0.79 32.54
N SER A 248 -4.80 -0.25 33.73
CA SER A 248 -5.90 -0.72 34.58
C SER A 248 -7.18 -0.01 34.17
N LEU A 249 -8.26 -0.74 33.93
CA LEU A 249 -9.54 -0.18 33.54
C LEU A 249 -10.46 -0.09 34.76
N GLY A 250 -10.63 1.13 35.29
CA GLY A 250 -11.47 1.43 36.45
C GLY A 250 -12.76 2.16 36.10
N ALA A 251 -13.60 2.38 37.11
CA ALA A 251 -14.85 3.13 36.98
C ALA A 251 -14.65 4.65 36.75
N ASP A 252 -13.45 5.16 37.03
CA ASP A 252 -13.06 6.57 36.80
C ASP A 252 -12.27 6.77 35.50
N GLY A 253 -12.00 5.68 34.78
CA GLY A 253 -11.31 5.66 33.50
C GLY A 253 -10.08 4.75 33.50
N PRO A 254 -9.38 4.69 32.36
CA PRO A 254 -8.13 3.97 32.27
C PRO A 254 -6.99 4.67 33.03
N LEU A 255 -6.23 3.89 33.82
CA LEU A 255 -5.03 4.32 34.51
C LEU A 255 -3.81 3.67 33.87
N ASP A 256 -2.85 4.48 33.43
CA ASP A 256 -1.58 4.01 32.88
C ASP A 256 -0.70 3.40 33.99
N MET A 257 -0.44 2.10 33.88
CA MET A 257 0.41 1.32 34.78
C MET A 257 1.80 1.07 34.20
N SER A 258 2.07 1.47 32.96
CA SER A 258 3.36 1.24 32.28
C SER A 258 4.58 1.67 33.10
N PRO A 259 4.58 2.79 33.84
CA PRO A 259 5.73 3.17 34.68
C PRO A 259 6.05 2.16 35.80
N SER A 260 5.09 1.32 36.19
CA SER A 260 5.26 0.29 37.23
C SER A 260 5.57 -1.09 36.66
N MET A 261 5.58 -1.24 35.34
CA MET A 261 5.87 -2.49 34.66
C MET A 261 7.37 -2.64 34.36
N PRO A 262 7.86 -3.86 34.14
CA PRO A 262 9.22 -4.08 33.65
C PRO A 262 9.50 -3.32 32.36
N VAL A 263 10.75 -2.94 32.14
CA VAL A 263 11.18 -2.24 30.93
C VAL A 263 10.75 -3.06 29.69
N PRO A 264 10.09 -2.43 28.70
CA PRO A 264 9.67 -3.08 27.45
C PRO A 264 10.81 -3.81 26.74
N ARG A 265 10.47 -4.84 25.96
CA ARG A 265 11.49 -5.58 25.18
C ARG A 265 12.06 -4.74 24.03
N ILE A 266 11.28 -3.79 23.52
CA ILE A 266 11.65 -2.88 22.45
C ILE A 266 11.34 -1.46 22.94
N ALA A 267 12.25 -0.53 22.72
CA ALA A 267 12.00 0.87 23.07
C ALA A 267 10.81 1.40 22.23
N PRO A 268 9.81 2.06 22.83
CA PRO A 268 8.59 2.47 22.13
C PRO A 268 8.81 3.29 20.86
N ASP A 269 9.88 4.09 20.83
CA ASP A 269 10.32 4.94 19.72
C ASP A 269 10.92 4.18 18.53
N LEU A 270 11.20 2.88 18.68
CA LEU A 270 11.73 2.05 17.59
C LEU A 270 10.63 1.35 16.78
N ALA A 271 9.43 1.21 17.34
CA ALA A 271 8.36 0.47 16.68
C ALA A 271 7.74 1.28 15.54
N GLY A 272 7.83 0.78 14.30
CA GLY A 272 7.23 1.44 13.13
C GLY A 272 8.08 2.55 12.51
N HIS A 273 9.32 2.75 12.98
CA HIS A 273 10.27 3.73 12.45
C HIS A 273 11.41 3.05 11.68
N ARG A 274 12.18 3.85 10.93
CA ARG A 274 13.41 3.37 10.28
C ARG A 274 14.46 3.10 11.36
N ASP A 275 15.18 1.99 11.22
CA ASP A 275 16.34 1.67 12.06
C ASP A 275 17.65 2.09 11.37
N TRP A 276 18.77 1.90 12.08
CA TRP A 276 20.10 2.23 11.55
C TRP A 276 20.41 1.49 10.24
N ASN A 277 19.85 0.30 10.04
CA ASN A 277 20.10 -0.49 8.84
C ASN A 277 19.38 0.13 7.65
N ASN A 278 18.14 0.60 7.83
CA ASN A 278 17.41 1.36 6.83
C ASN A 278 18.12 2.67 6.48
N ASP A 279 18.57 3.42 7.48
CA ASP A 279 19.31 4.67 7.27
C ASP A 279 20.64 4.44 6.55
N TYR A 280 21.33 3.35 6.88
CA TYR A 280 22.54 2.93 6.17
C TYR A 280 22.27 2.61 4.69
N GLN A 281 21.17 1.90 4.38
CA GLN A 281 20.81 1.63 2.97
C GLN A 281 20.48 2.92 2.21
N VAL A 282 19.76 3.86 2.84
CA VAL A 282 19.46 5.18 2.24
C VAL A 282 20.74 5.95 1.98
N LEU A 283 21.66 6.00 2.95
CA LEU A 283 22.96 6.65 2.79
C LEU A 283 23.76 6.07 1.61
N LEU A 284 23.80 4.74 1.47
CA LEU A 284 24.47 4.08 0.35
C LEU A 284 23.80 4.41 -0.99
N GLN A 285 22.47 4.47 -1.02
CA GLN A 285 21.72 4.82 -2.21
C GLN A 285 21.97 6.27 -2.65
N ASP A 286 21.87 7.22 -1.72
CA ASP A 286 22.16 8.65 -1.96
C ASP A 286 23.59 8.84 -2.45
N LEU A 287 24.55 8.11 -1.86
CA LEU A 287 25.94 8.13 -2.31
C LEU A 287 26.08 7.61 -3.75
N ASN A 288 25.49 6.45 -4.06
CA ASN A 288 25.54 5.88 -5.41
C ASN A 288 24.90 6.81 -6.44
N GLU A 289 23.79 7.45 -6.11
CA GLU A 289 23.10 8.41 -6.96
C GLU A 289 23.99 9.64 -7.23
N GLN A 290 24.57 10.24 -6.18
CA GLN A 290 25.52 11.35 -6.32
C GLN A 290 26.74 10.98 -7.19
N LEU A 291 27.27 9.76 -7.04
CA LEU A 291 28.38 9.27 -7.87
C LEU A 291 27.98 9.05 -9.33
N ARG A 292 26.75 8.59 -9.60
CA ARG A 292 26.23 8.43 -10.97
C ARG A 292 26.01 9.79 -11.65
N HIS A 293 25.47 10.77 -10.94
CA HIS A 293 25.21 12.11 -11.47
C HIS A 293 26.46 12.99 -11.63
N ALA A 294 27.58 12.61 -11.01
CA ALA A 294 28.83 13.32 -11.19
C ALA A 294 29.27 13.35 -12.67
N ALA A 295 29.60 14.53 -13.18
CA ALA A 295 29.93 14.76 -14.59
C ALA A 295 31.20 14.03 -15.04
N ASP A 296 32.16 13.83 -14.15
CA ASP A 296 33.46 13.22 -14.42
C ASP A 296 34.05 12.50 -13.20
N ASP A 297 35.12 11.74 -13.44
CA ASP A 297 35.80 10.97 -12.39
C ASP A 297 36.46 11.87 -11.33
N LYS A 298 36.84 13.10 -11.70
CA LYS A 298 37.38 14.08 -10.76
C LYS A 298 36.34 14.46 -9.72
N SER A 299 35.10 14.70 -10.14
CA SER A 299 33.96 15.02 -9.30
C SER A 299 33.58 13.85 -8.40
N ARG A 300 33.57 12.62 -8.93
CA ARG A 300 33.42 11.39 -8.12
C ARG A 300 34.48 11.29 -7.04
N GLY A 301 35.75 11.56 -7.39
CA GLY A 301 36.86 11.56 -6.44
C GLY A 301 36.78 12.64 -5.35
N VAL A 302 36.10 13.76 -5.60
CA VAL A 302 35.80 14.77 -4.55
C VAL A 302 34.77 14.24 -3.56
N ILE A 303 33.68 13.62 -4.05
CA ILE A 303 32.63 13.03 -3.21
C ILE A 303 33.22 11.96 -2.27
N ILE A 304 33.98 11.02 -2.83
CA ILE A 304 34.61 9.94 -2.04
C ILE A 304 35.54 10.49 -0.96
N ARG A 305 36.34 11.52 -1.28
CA ARG A 305 37.25 12.15 -0.30
C ARG A 305 36.51 12.84 0.84
N LYS A 306 35.38 13.50 0.56
CA LYS A 306 34.55 14.11 1.60
C LYS A 306 34.04 13.08 2.61
N ILE A 307 33.55 11.94 2.11
CA ILE A 307 33.06 10.86 2.97
C ILE A 307 34.21 10.23 3.77
N ARG A 308 35.34 9.95 3.12
CA ARG A 308 36.53 9.44 3.84
C ARG A 308 36.99 10.37 4.95
N ARG A 309 36.90 11.68 4.75
CA ARG A 309 37.22 12.67 5.78
C ARG A 309 36.21 12.63 6.93
N ALA A 310 34.91 12.60 6.63
CA ALA A 310 33.87 12.52 7.66
C ALA A 310 33.94 11.22 8.48
N LEU A 311 34.47 10.13 7.93
CA LEU A 311 34.71 8.87 8.65
C LEU A 311 36.01 8.85 9.47
N ALA A 312 36.90 9.84 9.28
CA ALA A 312 38.19 9.93 9.96
C ALA A 312 38.22 10.99 11.07
N GLU A 313 37.15 11.79 11.20
CA GLU A 313 36.87 12.72 12.30
C GLU A 313 36.10 12.00 13.41
#